data_AF-A0AAV6KXH5-F1
#
_entry.id   AF-A0AAV6KXH5-F1
#
_cell.length_a   1.000
_cell.length_b   1.000
_cell.length_c   1.000
_cell.angle_alpha   90.00
_cell.angle_beta   90.00
_cell.angle_gamma   90.00
#
_symmetry.space_group_name_H-M   'P 1'
#
loop_
_entity.id
_entity.type
_entity.pdbx_description
1 polymer ?
#
loop_
_entity_poly.entity_id
_entity_poly.type
_entity_poly.pdbx_seq_one_letter_code
_entity_poly.pdbx_strand_id
1 'polypeptide(L)'
;MYAHAHSDARIFELYQDISHASQETLGLSVAVYFDYLLSRWDELAQYEPLSEFPIEVASIVVKQQSRQHTYQFLMDLKSEFDPLRIHILNTSPMPSLYEPFATIDGEE
;
A
#
# COMPACT_ATOMS: atom_id res chain seq x y z
N MET A 1 -24.54 -18.73 -4.38
CA MET A 1 -24.93 -17.30 -4.20
C MET A 1 -24.28 -16.65 -2.97
N TYR A 2 -23.92 -17.39 -1.91
CA TYR A 2 -23.31 -16.83 -0.68
C TYR A 2 -21.79 -16.53 -0.74
N ALA A 3 -21.03 -17.18 -1.62
CA ALA A 3 -19.57 -17.00 -1.69
C ALA A 3 -19.15 -15.60 -2.19
N HIS A 4 -19.84 -15.07 -3.20
CA HIS A 4 -19.53 -13.73 -3.74
C HIS A 4 -19.88 -12.61 -2.75
N ALA A 5 -21.01 -12.73 -2.04
CA ALA A 5 -21.41 -11.72 -1.05
C ALA A 5 -20.45 -11.64 0.16
N HIS A 6 -19.82 -12.76 0.54
CA HIS A 6 -18.79 -12.77 1.58
C HIS A 6 -17.47 -12.14 1.10
N SER A 7 -17.14 -12.34 -0.18
CA SER A 7 -15.98 -11.71 -0.84
C SER A 7 -16.14 -10.19 -0.88
N ASP A 8 -17.28 -9.67 -1.32
CA ASP A 8 -17.50 -8.22 -1.44
C ASP A 8 -17.47 -7.50 -0.07
N ALA A 9 -18.02 -8.15 0.97
CA ALA A 9 -17.94 -7.63 2.33
C ALA A 9 -16.49 -7.55 2.82
N ARG A 10 -15.68 -8.57 2.54
CA ARG A 10 -14.26 -8.59 2.94
C ARG A 10 -13.42 -7.58 2.15
N ILE A 11 -13.65 -7.45 0.86
CA ILE A 11 -13.03 -6.42 0.01
C ILE A 11 -13.32 -5.03 0.60
N PHE A 12 -14.58 -4.75 0.96
CA PHE A 12 -14.96 -3.49 1.59
C PHE A 12 -14.23 -3.25 2.92
N GLU A 13 -14.16 -4.26 3.81
CA GLU A 13 -13.40 -4.19 5.05
C GLU A 13 -11.92 -3.91 4.80
N LEU A 14 -11.30 -4.56 3.80
CA LEU A 14 -9.90 -4.33 3.43
C LEU A 14 -9.66 -2.89 2.98
N TYR A 15 -10.54 -2.35 2.12
CA TYR A 15 -10.46 -0.96 1.70
C TYR A 15 -10.60 0.00 2.89
N GLN A 16 -11.51 -0.28 3.82
CA GLN A 16 -11.67 0.49 5.05
C GLN A 16 -10.40 0.41 5.92
N ASP A 17 -9.86 -0.79 6.12
CA ASP A 17 -8.67 -1.03 6.94
C ASP A 17 -7.41 -0.37 6.36
N ILE A 18 -7.26 -0.32 5.03
CA ILE A 18 -6.19 0.41 4.34
C ILE A 18 -6.42 1.92 4.45
N SER A 19 -7.65 2.38 4.23
CA SER A 19 -8.02 3.81 4.28
C SER A 19 -7.83 4.44 5.66
N HIS A 20 -7.98 3.67 6.74
CA HIS A 20 -7.82 4.14 8.10
C HIS A 20 -6.46 3.75 8.70
N ALA A 21 -5.60 3.10 7.91
CA ALA A 21 -4.27 2.73 8.34
C ALA A 21 -3.45 4.01 8.57
N SER A 22 -2.89 4.15 9.77
CA SER A 22 -1.97 5.24 10.08
C SER A 22 -0.97 4.77 11.11
N GLN A 23 0.32 4.98 10.80
CA GLN A 23 1.42 4.60 11.69
C GLN A 23 1.23 5.23 13.08
N GLU A 24 0.82 6.51 13.11
CA GLU A 24 0.57 7.26 14.33
C GLU A 24 -0.64 6.72 15.09
N THR A 25 -1.77 6.53 14.40
CA THR A 25 -3.03 6.08 15.05
C THR A 25 -2.92 4.64 15.59
N LEU A 26 -2.20 3.77 14.87
CA LEU A 26 -1.98 2.38 15.28
C LEU A 26 -0.83 2.25 16.30
N GLY A 27 -0.03 3.30 16.50
CA GLY A 27 1.11 3.29 17.42
C GLY A 27 2.21 2.28 17.03
N LEU A 28 2.39 2.05 15.72
CA LEU A 28 3.30 1.05 15.18
C LEU A 28 4.66 1.65 14.80
N SER A 29 5.69 0.81 14.72
CA SER A 29 6.93 1.15 14.00
C SER A 29 6.69 1.17 12.50
N VAL A 30 7.59 1.79 11.73
CA VAL A 30 7.58 1.83 10.26
C VAL A 30 7.54 0.41 9.69
N ALA A 31 8.41 -0.50 10.15
CA ALA A 31 8.40 -1.91 9.74
C ALA A 31 7.06 -2.60 9.98
N VAL A 32 6.47 -2.48 11.17
CA VAL A 32 5.21 -3.16 11.49
C VAL A 32 4.03 -2.55 10.74
N TYR A 33 4.05 -1.24 10.52
CA TYR A 33 3.05 -0.55 9.69
C TYR A 33 3.15 -0.97 8.22
N PHE A 34 4.37 -1.11 7.70
CA PHE A 34 4.63 -1.57 6.34
C PHE A 34 4.13 -3.00 6.13
N ASP A 35 4.46 -3.92 7.03
CA ASP A 35 3.98 -5.31 6.99
C ASP A 35 2.45 -5.39 7.09
N TYR A 36 1.84 -4.53 7.92
CA TYR A 36 0.38 -4.41 7.99
C TYR A 36 -0.21 -4.06 6.62
N LEU A 37 0.29 -3.03 5.95
CA LEU A 37 -0.19 -2.64 4.61
C LEU A 37 0.02 -3.74 3.57
N LEU A 38 1.21 -4.36 3.53
CA LEU A 38 1.51 -5.49 2.63
C LEU A 38 0.48 -6.61 2.79
N SER A 39 0.18 -7.01 4.03
CA SER A 39 -0.79 -8.08 4.28
C SER A 39 -2.19 -7.77 3.73
N ARG A 40 -2.63 -6.50 3.81
CA ARG A 40 -3.95 -6.08 3.32
C ARG A 40 -4.01 -6.00 1.80
N TRP A 41 -2.96 -5.49 1.16
CA TRP A 41 -2.86 -5.46 -0.29
C TRP A 41 -2.74 -6.86 -0.88
N ASP A 42 -1.97 -7.75 -0.26
CA ASP A 42 -1.84 -9.14 -0.68
C ASP A 42 -3.17 -9.89 -0.55
N GLU A 43 -3.91 -9.67 0.55
CA GLU A 43 -5.25 -10.23 0.72
C GLU A 43 -6.23 -9.68 -0.33
N LEU A 44 -6.21 -8.37 -0.60
CA LEU A 44 -7.06 -7.74 -1.61
C LEU A 44 -6.78 -8.31 -3.01
N ALA A 45 -5.50 -8.54 -3.34
CA ALA A 45 -5.10 -9.15 -4.61
C ALA A 45 -5.60 -10.59 -4.80
N GLN A 46 -5.93 -11.32 -3.72
CA GLN A 46 -6.57 -12.63 -3.84
C GLN A 46 -8.01 -12.54 -4.33
N TYR A 47 -8.71 -11.45 -3.99
CA TYR A 47 -10.10 -11.23 -4.39
C TYR A 47 -10.23 -10.56 -5.76
N GLU A 48 -9.20 -9.82 -6.20
CA GLU A 48 -9.16 -9.12 -7.48
C GLU A 48 -7.98 -9.60 -8.36
N PRO A 49 -7.99 -10.88 -8.81
CA PRO A 49 -6.84 -11.47 -9.49
C PRO A 49 -6.63 -10.87 -10.90
N LEU A 50 -5.41 -10.39 -11.16
CA LEU A 50 -5.06 -9.80 -12.46
C LEU A 50 -4.90 -10.84 -13.58
N SER A 51 -4.93 -12.14 -13.27
CA SER A 51 -4.82 -13.23 -14.24
C SER A 51 -5.96 -13.27 -15.26
N GLU A 52 -7.06 -12.58 -14.99
CA GLU A 52 -8.21 -12.49 -15.89
C GLU A 52 -7.99 -11.48 -17.04
N PHE A 53 -6.98 -10.62 -16.93
CA PHE A 53 -6.67 -9.59 -17.94
C PHE A 53 -5.56 -10.02 -18.90
N PRO A 54 -5.54 -9.47 -20.13
CA PRO A 54 -4.38 -9.58 -21.01
C PRO A 54 -3.10 -9.08 -20.32
N ILE A 55 -1.97 -9.73 -20.59
CA ILE A 55 -0.67 -9.44 -19.95
C ILE A 55 -0.30 -7.96 -20.03
N GLU A 56 -0.55 -7.33 -21.17
CA GLU A 56 -0.30 -5.90 -21.41
C GLU A 56 -1.10 -5.02 -20.43
N VAL A 57 -2.38 -5.33 -20.23
CA VAL A 57 -3.25 -4.63 -19.28
C VAL A 57 -2.83 -4.89 -17.84
N ALA A 58 -2.57 -6.15 -17.49
CA ALA A 58 -2.10 -6.53 -16.16
C ALA A 58 -0.81 -5.80 -15.77
N SER A 59 0.14 -5.66 -16.70
CA SER A 59 1.40 -4.94 -16.46
C SER A 59 1.19 -3.45 -16.15
N ILE A 60 0.22 -2.82 -16.83
CA ILE A 60 -0.15 -1.41 -16.61
C ILE A 60 -0.84 -1.25 -15.24
N VAL A 61 -1.67 -2.21 -14.85
CA VAL A 61 -2.34 -2.22 -13.54
C VAL A 61 -1.33 -2.41 -12.41
N VAL A 62 -0.41 -3.38 -12.51
CA VAL A 62 0.66 -3.61 -11.52
C VAL A 62 1.51 -2.35 -11.32
N LYS A 63 1.89 -1.67 -12.41
CA LYS A 63 2.66 -0.43 -12.31
C LYS A 63 1.90 0.69 -11.61
N GLN A 64 0.58 0.78 -11.81
CA GLN A 64 -0.26 1.75 -11.12
C GLN A 64 -0.45 1.41 -9.64
N GLN A 65 -0.75 0.14 -9.32
CA GLN A 65 -0.89 -0.34 -7.95
C GLN A 65 0.39 -0.14 -7.16
N SER A 66 1.56 -0.47 -7.73
CA SER A 66 2.85 -0.23 -7.08
C SER A 66 3.05 1.24 -6.69
N ARG A 67 2.68 2.18 -7.58
CA ARG A 67 2.73 3.62 -7.26
C ARG A 67 1.70 4.02 -6.22
N GLN A 68 0.48 3.48 -6.29
CA GLN A 68 -0.57 3.74 -5.30
C GLN A 68 -0.16 3.27 -3.90
N HIS A 69 0.43 2.08 -3.79
CA HIS A 69 0.96 1.56 -2.52
C HIS A 69 2.05 2.47 -1.96
N THR A 70 2.97 2.96 -2.81
CA THR A 70 3.97 3.95 -2.37
C THR A 70 3.31 5.21 -1.81
N TYR A 71 2.29 5.75 -2.49
CA TYR A 71 1.60 6.94 -2.00
C TYR A 71 0.85 6.70 -0.68
N GLN A 72 0.13 5.58 -0.56
CA GLN A 72 -0.60 5.21 0.65
C GLN A 72 0.35 5.00 1.84
N PHE A 73 1.45 4.26 1.64
CA PHE A 73 2.47 4.12 2.67
C PHE A 73 2.96 5.48 3.15
N LEU A 74 3.35 6.36 2.22
CA LEU A 74 3.87 7.67 2.58
C LEU A 74 2.83 8.58 3.27
N MET A 75 1.56 8.52 2.88
CA MET A 75 0.51 9.45 3.32
C MET A 75 0.26 9.40 4.82
N ASP A 76 0.27 8.21 5.40
CA ASP A 76 -0.18 7.99 6.78
C ASP A 76 0.96 7.62 7.74
N LEU A 77 2.21 7.86 7.32
CA LEU A 77 3.37 7.91 8.21
C LEU A 77 3.30 9.10 9.16
N LYS A 78 3.96 8.95 10.32
CA LYS A 78 4.11 10.03 11.30
C LYS A 78 4.74 11.28 10.66
N SER A 79 4.38 12.44 11.20
CA SER A 79 4.86 13.74 10.71
C SER A 79 6.36 13.96 10.85
N GLU A 80 7.05 13.18 11.69
CA GLU A 80 8.52 13.22 11.81
C GLU A 80 9.24 12.88 10.50
N PHE A 81 8.60 12.09 9.63
CA PHE A 81 9.14 11.71 8.33
C PHE A 81 8.77 12.68 7.19
N ASP A 82 8.11 13.82 7.49
CA ASP A 82 7.72 14.83 6.49
C ASP A 82 8.88 15.25 5.56
N PRO A 83 10.12 15.52 6.06
CA PRO A 83 11.23 15.90 5.19
C PRO A 83 11.63 14.79 4.20
N LEU A 84 11.66 13.54 4.67
CA LEU A 84 11.96 12.38 3.83
C LEU A 84 10.84 12.14 2.81
N ARG A 85 9.58 12.27 3.22
CA ARG A 85 8.41 12.19 2.33
C ARG A 85 8.53 13.19 1.19
N ILE A 86 8.84 14.46 1.48
CA ILE A 86 9.01 15.50 0.46
C ILE A 86 10.18 15.16 -0.48
N HIS A 87 11.30 14.67 0.04
CA HIS A 87 12.45 14.27 -0.78
C HIS A 87 12.10 13.14 -1.75
N ILE A 88 11.45 12.08 -1.25
CA ILE A 88 11.00 10.93 -2.02
C ILE A 88 10.02 11.36 -3.11
N LEU A 89 9.02 12.19 -2.77
CA LEU A 89 8.01 12.68 -3.72
C LEU A 89 8.59 13.56 -4.84
N ASN A 90 9.74 14.21 -4.60
CA ASN A 90 10.44 15.02 -5.60
C ASN A 90 11.39 14.21 -6.50
N THR A 91 11.54 12.90 -6.26
CA THR A 91 12.41 12.04 -7.06
C THR A 91 11.70 11.61 -8.35
N SER A 92 12.41 11.67 -9.49
CA SER A 92 11.90 11.27 -10.81
C SER A 92 12.86 10.29 -11.49
N PRO A 93 12.41 9.08 -11.87
CA PRO A 93 11.04 8.56 -11.70
C PRO A 93 10.70 8.28 -10.22
N MET A 94 9.40 8.22 -9.89
CA MET A 94 8.93 7.86 -8.55
C MET A 94 9.49 6.48 -8.15
N PRO A 95 10.14 6.36 -6.98
CA PRO A 95 10.73 5.10 -6.55
C PRO A 95 9.69 4.02 -6.25
N SER A 96 10.14 2.76 -6.31
CA SER A 96 9.32 1.60 -5.98
C SER A 96 9.12 1.50 -4.46
N LEU A 97 7.97 1.00 -3.99
CA LEU A 97 7.55 0.96 -2.57
C LEU A 97 8.66 0.60 -1.56
N TYR A 98 9.52 -0.37 -1.89
CA TYR A 98 10.58 -0.84 -1.00
C TYR A 98 11.71 0.18 -0.79
N GLU A 99 11.97 1.06 -1.76
CA GLU A 99 13.01 2.10 -1.63
C GLU A 99 12.64 3.18 -0.59
N PRO A 100 11.44 3.80 -0.63
CA PRO A 100 10.92 4.64 0.45
C PRO A 100 10.90 3.94 1.80
N PHE A 101 10.45 2.69 1.83
CA PHE A 101 10.43 1.91 3.08
C PHE A 101 11.82 1.79 3.68
N ALA A 102 12.81 1.31 2.93
CA ALA A 102 14.18 1.14 3.43
C ALA A 102 14.82 2.46 3.89
N THR A 103 14.47 3.58 3.22
CA THR A 103 14.97 4.92 3.60
C THR A 103 14.37 5.38 4.94
N ILE A 104 13.07 5.15 5.15
CA ILE A 104 12.33 5.64 6.32
C ILE A 104 12.57 4.73 7.53
N ASP A 105 12.59 3.41 7.33
CA ASP A 105 12.87 2.43 8.38
C ASP A 105 14.29 2.57 8.96
N GLY A 106 15.25 3.04 8.15
CA GLY A 106 16.61 3.32 8.62
C GLY A 106 16.76 4.59 9.47
N GLU A 107 15.75 5.47 9.47
CA GLU A 107 15.76 6.77 10.17
C GLU A 107 14.86 6.77 11.43
N GLU A 108 14.04 5.72 11.64
CA GLU A 108 13.26 5.48 12.86
C GLU A 108 14.12 4.88 14.00
#